data_AF-A0A7X9Y8S1-F1
#
_entry.id   AF-A0A7X9Y8S1-F1
#
_cell.length_a   1.000
_cell.length_b   1.000
_cell.length_c   1.000
_cell.angle_alpha   90.00
_cell.angle_beta   90.00
_cell.angle_gamma   90.00
#
_symmetry.space_group_name_H-M   'P 1'
#
loop_
_entity.id
_entity.type
_entity.pdbx_description
1 polymer ?
#
loop_
_entity_poly.entity_id
_entity_poly.type
_entity_poly.pdbx_seq_one_letter_code
_entity_poly.pdbx_strand_id
1 'polypeptide(L)'
;MKEFLLSVLNEYKGKYTELISHTESTHIKKQWGMGIMPAYNPAPYVCELQGCTPGRLLKKNATPDNNKQCYFLDNHEKIIGEIQYAKYVKLKNQWIVYRRFFLNTPDTIIELNFGSALEGSSDANLDSVAISTLESGHTTAHYSLLNTGEYFETSYKYDANKITSITENIWRENFTSRVYEVQNSDGTLTIYEVLPDNSRVSIYPEC
;
A
#
# COMPACT_ATOMS: atom_id res chain seq x y z
N MET A 1 -4.07 5.19 18.15
CA MET A 1 -4.20 4.62 16.79
C MET A 1 -3.74 3.15 16.73
N LYS A 2 -2.59 2.77 17.30
CA LYS A 2 -2.18 1.35 17.44
C LYS A 2 -3.28 0.39 17.93
N GLU A 3 -3.97 0.72 19.02
CA GLU A 3 -5.07 -0.10 19.56
C GLU A 3 -6.25 -0.26 18.59
N PHE A 4 -6.55 0.79 17.81
CA PHE A 4 -7.55 0.71 16.76
C PHE A 4 -7.12 -0.29 15.68
N LEU A 5 -5.89 -0.19 15.18
CA LEU A 5 -5.38 -1.16 14.20
C LEU A 5 -5.34 -2.58 14.76
N LEU A 6 -5.01 -2.77 16.04
CA LEU A 6 -5.07 -4.07 16.68
C LEU A 6 -6.51 -4.64 16.67
N SER A 7 -7.51 -3.78 16.92
CA SER A 7 -8.92 -4.18 16.83
C SER A 7 -9.32 -4.60 15.41
N VAL A 8 -8.87 -3.87 14.38
CA VAL A 8 -9.11 -4.21 12.97
C VAL A 8 -8.42 -5.52 12.61
N LEU A 9 -7.17 -5.72 13.03
CA LEU A 9 -6.42 -6.95 12.79
C LEU A 9 -7.15 -8.16 13.37
N ASN A 10 -7.64 -8.06 14.61
CA ASN A 10 -8.40 -9.13 15.26
C ASN A 10 -9.74 -9.39 14.57
N GLU A 11 -10.42 -8.34 14.11
CA GLU A 11 -11.70 -8.45 13.42
C GLU A 11 -11.57 -9.19 12.08
N TYR A 12 -10.52 -8.88 11.30
CA TYR A 12 -10.37 -9.36 9.92
C TYR A 12 -9.50 -10.61 9.77
N LYS A 13 -8.85 -11.09 10.84
CA LYS A 13 -7.94 -12.24 10.82
C LYS A 13 -8.51 -13.49 10.14
N GLY A 14 -9.82 -13.75 10.27
CA GLY A 14 -10.51 -14.90 9.68
C GLY A 14 -11.38 -14.59 8.47
N LYS A 15 -11.36 -13.36 7.94
CA LYS A 15 -12.34 -12.89 6.94
C LYS A 15 -11.85 -12.99 5.49
N TYR A 16 -10.76 -13.73 5.23
CA TYR A 16 -10.15 -13.78 3.89
C TYR A 16 -11.12 -14.23 2.78
N THR A 17 -11.85 -15.34 2.99
CA THR A 17 -12.85 -15.83 2.02
C THR A 17 -14.00 -14.83 1.81
N GLU A 18 -14.45 -14.19 2.90
CA GLU A 18 -15.54 -13.21 2.85
C GLU A 18 -15.13 -11.98 2.02
N LEU A 19 -13.91 -11.48 2.21
CA LEU A 19 -13.36 -10.34 1.47
C LEU A 19 -13.20 -10.63 -0.03
N ILE A 20 -12.76 -11.84 -0.39
CA ILE A 20 -12.70 -12.28 -1.80
C ILE A 20 -14.12 -12.27 -2.39
N SER A 21 -15.08 -12.88 -1.69
CA SER A 21 -16.46 -12.98 -2.16
C SER A 21 -17.10 -11.59 -2.30
N HIS A 22 -16.88 -10.72 -1.33
CA HIS A 22 -17.34 -9.33 -1.37
C HIS A 22 -16.76 -8.59 -2.58
N THR A 23 -15.44 -8.67 -2.80
CA THR A 23 -14.76 -8.03 -3.93
C THR A 23 -15.30 -8.54 -5.27
N GLU A 24 -15.41 -9.85 -5.45
CA GLU A 24 -15.91 -10.45 -6.70
C GLU A 24 -17.38 -10.09 -6.95
N SER A 25 -18.22 -9.98 -5.91
CA SER A 25 -19.62 -9.57 -6.06
C SER A 25 -19.85 -8.07 -6.26
N THR A 26 -18.89 -7.23 -5.83
CA THR A 26 -19.08 -5.76 -5.77
C THR A 26 -18.38 -5.03 -6.90
N HIS A 27 -17.26 -5.56 -7.41
CA HIS A 27 -16.52 -4.89 -8.48
C HIS A 27 -17.33 -4.80 -9.77
N ILE A 28 -17.18 -3.68 -10.47
CA ILE A 28 -17.77 -3.50 -11.81
C ILE A 28 -16.70 -3.49 -12.91
N LYS A 29 -15.43 -3.30 -12.53
CA LYS A 29 -14.31 -3.12 -13.45
C LYS A 29 -13.03 -3.66 -12.85
N LYS A 30 -12.16 -4.18 -13.72
CA LYS A 30 -10.78 -4.54 -13.39
C LYS A 30 -9.81 -3.59 -14.10
N GLN A 31 -8.76 -3.20 -13.42
CA GLN A 31 -7.68 -2.36 -13.95
C GLN A 31 -6.35 -3.08 -13.69
N TRP A 32 -5.52 -3.20 -14.71
CA TRP A 32 -4.24 -3.88 -14.57
C TRP A 32 -3.12 -2.90 -14.25
N GLY A 33 -2.15 -3.36 -13.46
CA GLY A 33 -0.89 -2.71 -13.18
C GLY A 33 0.30 -3.58 -13.55
N MET A 34 1.48 -2.96 -13.58
CA MET A 34 2.75 -3.68 -13.61
C MET A 34 3.82 -2.96 -12.80
N GLY A 35 4.70 -3.73 -12.18
CA GLY A 35 5.81 -3.24 -11.38
C GLY A 35 6.18 -4.25 -10.30
N ILE A 36 7.40 -4.19 -9.80
CA ILE A 36 7.77 -4.94 -8.59
C ILE A 36 6.96 -4.39 -7.41
N MET A 37 6.94 -3.06 -7.30
CA MET A 37 6.07 -2.33 -6.39
C MET A 37 4.65 -2.20 -6.97
N PRO A 38 3.62 -2.06 -6.11
CA PRO A 38 2.25 -1.85 -6.57
C PRO A 38 2.12 -0.52 -7.33
N ALA A 39 1.19 -0.47 -8.28
CA ALA A 39 0.86 0.74 -9.02
C ALA A 39 -0.08 1.69 -8.26
N TYR A 40 -0.69 1.20 -7.18
CA TYR A 40 -1.58 1.95 -6.31
C TYR A 40 -1.21 1.73 -4.85
N ASN A 41 -1.10 2.81 -4.10
CA ASN A 41 -1.02 2.78 -2.65
C ASN A 41 -1.75 4.03 -2.08
N PRO A 42 -2.62 3.88 -1.07
CA PRO A 42 -3.22 5.02 -0.36
C PRO A 42 -2.20 5.94 0.32
N ALA A 43 -1.04 5.40 0.73
CA ALA A 43 0.08 6.15 1.30
C ALA A 43 1.00 6.70 0.18
N PRO A 44 1.11 8.03 0.01
CA PRO A 44 2.02 8.64 -0.95
C PRO A 44 3.49 8.27 -0.70
N TYR A 45 4.26 8.12 -1.78
CA TYR A 45 5.71 7.91 -1.76
C TYR A 45 6.23 6.67 -1.03
N VAL A 46 5.37 5.71 -0.67
CA VAL A 46 5.80 4.50 0.05
C VAL A 46 6.90 3.71 -0.68
N CYS A 47 6.94 3.78 -2.01
CA CYS A 47 7.96 3.09 -2.81
C CYS A 47 9.25 3.91 -2.83
N GLU A 48 9.12 5.20 -3.09
CA GLU A 48 10.21 6.15 -3.26
C GLU A 48 10.99 6.35 -1.96
N LEU A 49 10.32 6.30 -0.80
CA LEU A 49 10.97 6.30 0.52
C LEU A 49 11.84 5.06 0.75
N GLN A 50 11.66 4.00 -0.02
CA GLN A 50 12.48 2.79 -0.03
C GLN A 50 13.47 2.75 -1.20
N GLY A 51 13.66 3.86 -1.92
CA GLY A 51 14.49 3.92 -3.14
C GLY A 51 13.84 3.28 -4.37
N CYS A 52 12.63 2.73 -4.25
CA CYS A 52 11.97 2.00 -5.32
C CYS A 52 11.07 2.89 -6.19
N THR A 53 10.99 2.60 -7.48
CA THR A 53 9.97 3.21 -8.35
C THR A 53 8.62 2.48 -8.19
N PRO A 54 7.49 3.21 -8.02
CA PRO A 54 6.17 2.59 -7.98
C PRO A 54 5.82 1.90 -9.30
N GLY A 55 4.89 0.95 -9.22
CA GLY A 55 4.31 0.35 -10.42
C GLY A 55 3.51 1.36 -11.23
N ARG A 56 3.08 0.96 -12.44
CA ARG A 56 2.20 1.78 -13.28
C ARG A 56 0.95 1.04 -13.67
N LEU A 57 -0.16 1.78 -13.75
CA LEU A 57 -1.40 1.26 -14.33
C LEU A 57 -1.26 1.10 -15.85
N LEU A 58 -1.82 0.03 -16.39
CA LEU A 58 -1.78 -0.32 -17.80
C LEU A 58 -2.99 0.27 -18.54
N LYS A 59 -2.77 0.81 -19.72
CA LYS A 59 -3.87 1.33 -20.57
C LYS A 59 -4.76 0.24 -21.16
N LYS A 60 -4.28 -1.01 -21.19
CA LYS A 60 -4.96 -2.16 -21.77
C LYS A 60 -5.06 -3.27 -20.73
N ASN A 61 -6.07 -4.12 -20.90
CA ASN A 61 -6.17 -5.36 -20.14
C ASN A 61 -4.92 -6.22 -20.31
N ALA A 62 -4.62 -7.00 -19.28
CA ALA A 62 -3.53 -7.96 -19.27
C ALA A 62 -4.03 -9.30 -18.73
N THR A 63 -3.14 -10.28 -18.72
CA THR A 63 -3.32 -11.57 -18.08
C THR A 63 -2.37 -11.67 -16.88
N PRO A 64 -2.62 -12.63 -15.95
CA PRO A 64 -1.66 -12.98 -14.92
C PRO A 64 -0.25 -13.19 -15.49
N ASP A 65 0.73 -12.52 -14.88
CA ASP A 65 2.16 -12.68 -15.19
C ASP A 65 2.99 -12.18 -13.98
N ASN A 66 4.28 -12.51 -13.93
CA ASN A 66 5.18 -12.00 -12.91
C ASN A 66 5.13 -10.46 -12.86
N ASN A 67 5.06 -9.90 -11.65
CA ASN A 67 5.00 -8.45 -11.43
C ASN A 67 3.79 -7.75 -12.08
N LYS A 68 2.69 -8.49 -12.30
CA LYS A 68 1.40 -7.91 -12.65
C LYS A 68 0.51 -7.82 -11.43
N GLN A 69 -0.31 -6.77 -11.44
CA GLN A 69 -1.35 -6.56 -10.44
C GLN A 69 -2.70 -6.43 -11.15
N CYS A 70 -3.74 -7.00 -10.57
CA CYS A 70 -5.13 -6.79 -10.97
C CYS A 70 -5.86 -6.07 -9.84
N TYR A 71 -6.29 -4.85 -10.11
CA TYR A 71 -7.08 -4.01 -9.20
C TYR A 71 -8.57 -4.15 -9.52
N PHE A 72 -9.39 -4.27 -8.50
CA PHE A 72 -10.84 -4.40 -8.57
C PHE A 72 -11.47 -3.07 -8.15
N LEU A 73 -12.28 -2.48 -9.03
CA LEU A 73 -12.91 -1.18 -8.80
C LEU A 73 -14.42 -1.32 -8.62
N ASP A 74 -14.95 -0.62 -7.63
CA ASP A 74 -16.40 -0.49 -7.40
C ASP A 74 -17.06 0.51 -8.37
N ASN A 75 -18.35 0.76 -8.17
CA ASN A 75 -19.14 1.70 -8.98
C ASN A 75 -18.78 3.17 -8.82
N HIS A 76 -17.96 3.53 -7.83
CA HIS A 76 -17.40 4.87 -7.62
C HIS A 76 -15.94 4.96 -8.06
N GLU A 77 -15.47 3.96 -8.83
CA GLU A 77 -14.08 3.82 -9.27
C GLU A 77 -13.06 3.74 -8.11
N LYS A 78 -13.50 3.33 -6.92
CA LYS A 78 -12.60 3.07 -5.78
C LYS A 78 -12.05 1.66 -5.89
N ILE A 79 -10.74 1.52 -5.69
CA ILE A 79 -10.10 0.21 -5.59
C ILE A 79 -10.55 -0.42 -4.28
N ILE A 80 -11.15 -1.61 -4.36
CA ILE A 80 -11.65 -2.39 -3.22
C ILE A 80 -10.86 -3.68 -2.99
N GLY A 81 -10.07 -4.09 -3.99
CA GLY A 81 -9.19 -5.25 -3.88
C GLY A 81 -8.06 -5.23 -4.91
N GLU A 82 -7.02 -5.99 -4.61
CA GLU A 82 -5.88 -6.22 -5.48
C GLU A 82 -5.42 -7.68 -5.40
N ILE A 83 -5.01 -8.22 -6.55
CA ILE A 83 -4.25 -9.46 -6.64
C ILE A 83 -2.89 -9.11 -7.27
N GLN A 84 -1.79 -9.35 -6.54
CA GLN A 84 -0.44 -9.28 -7.07
C GLN A 84 0.06 -10.69 -7.43
N TYR A 85 0.42 -10.89 -8.69
CA TYR A 85 0.91 -12.16 -9.21
C TYR A 85 2.42 -12.27 -9.02
N ALA A 86 2.82 -13.13 -8.07
CA ALA A 86 4.22 -13.24 -7.65
C ALA A 86 4.99 -14.31 -8.41
N LYS A 87 4.44 -15.52 -8.50
CA LYS A 87 5.12 -16.66 -9.13
C LYS A 87 4.15 -17.73 -9.60
N TYR A 88 4.35 -18.23 -10.81
CA TYR A 88 3.59 -19.37 -11.32
C TYR A 88 4.20 -20.72 -10.90
N VAL A 89 3.38 -21.59 -10.31
CA VAL A 89 3.76 -22.93 -9.85
C VAL A 89 3.27 -23.97 -10.87
N LYS A 90 4.18 -24.38 -11.77
CA LYS A 90 3.88 -25.33 -12.85
C LYS A 90 3.22 -26.63 -12.38
N LEU A 91 3.70 -27.22 -11.28
CA LEU A 91 3.18 -28.47 -10.73
C LEU A 91 1.71 -28.39 -10.29
N LYS A 92 1.26 -27.20 -9.87
CA LYS A 92 -0.13 -26.96 -9.42
C LYS A 92 -0.97 -26.27 -10.48
N ASN A 93 -0.38 -25.88 -11.60
CA ASN A 93 -1.01 -25.05 -12.63
C ASN A 93 -1.68 -23.79 -12.04
N GLN A 94 -1.02 -23.15 -11.08
CA GLN A 94 -1.60 -22.03 -10.30
C GLN A 94 -0.56 -20.96 -10.01
N TRP A 95 -1.02 -19.71 -9.86
CA TRP A 95 -0.22 -18.61 -9.35
C TRP A 95 -0.17 -18.61 -7.83
N ILE A 96 1.00 -18.27 -7.28
CA ILE A 96 1.12 -17.70 -5.94
C ILE A 96 0.81 -16.21 -6.06
N VAL A 97 -0.12 -15.74 -5.24
CA VAL A 97 -0.59 -14.37 -5.23
C VAL A 97 -0.54 -13.79 -3.82
N TYR A 98 -0.40 -12.46 -3.76
CA TYR A 98 -0.70 -11.68 -2.57
C TYR A 98 -2.01 -10.93 -2.81
N ARG A 99 -2.83 -10.79 -1.77
CA ARG A 99 -4.08 -10.03 -1.86
C ARG A 99 -4.08 -8.89 -0.88
N ARG A 100 -4.54 -7.73 -1.36
CA ARG A 100 -4.89 -6.58 -0.52
C ARG A 100 -6.36 -6.26 -0.68
N PHE A 101 -7.00 -5.85 0.39
CA PHE A 101 -8.38 -5.37 0.36
C PHE A 101 -8.45 -3.97 0.93
N PHE A 102 -9.34 -3.15 0.39
CA PHE A 102 -9.45 -1.73 0.71
C PHE A 102 -10.88 -1.41 1.13
N LEU A 103 -11.05 -0.98 2.39
CA LEU A 103 -12.33 -0.52 2.91
C LEU A 103 -12.34 1.01 2.85
N ASN A 104 -13.10 1.54 1.91
CA ASN A 104 -13.12 2.96 1.60
C ASN A 104 -14.27 3.66 2.35
N THR A 105 -13.96 4.75 3.02
CA THR A 105 -14.92 5.76 3.49
C THR A 105 -14.54 7.12 2.87
N PRO A 106 -15.36 8.18 3.01
CA PRO A 106 -14.99 9.51 2.51
C PRO A 106 -13.66 10.03 3.05
N ASP A 107 -13.36 9.74 4.32
CA ASP A 107 -12.23 10.34 5.06
C ASP A 107 -11.14 9.32 5.40
N THR A 108 -11.35 8.04 5.12
CA THR A 108 -10.38 6.98 5.44
C THR A 108 -10.34 5.85 4.42
N ILE A 109 -9.18 5.23 4.30
CA ILE A 109 -8.99 3.97 3.57
C ILE A 109 -8.30 2.99 4.50
N ILE A 110 -8.97 1.89 4.84
CA ILE A 110 -8.35 0.78 5.58
C ILE A 110 -7.81 -0.24 4.59
N GLU A 111 -6.56 -0.64 4.76
CA GLU A 111 -5.87 -1.66 3.98
C GLU A 111 -5.74 -2.94 4.81
N LEU A 112 -6.10 -4.07 4.21
CA LEU A 112 -5.93 -5.41 4.79
C LEU A 112 -4.96 -6.18 3.89
N ASN A 113 -3.74 -6.44 4.38
CA ASN A 113 -2.68 -7.08 3.62
C ASN A 113 -2.55 -8.54 4.03
N PHE A 114 -2.87 -9.45 3.12
CA PHE A 114 -2.78 -10.89 3.36
C PHE A 114 -1.48 -11.46 2.79
N GLY A 115 -0.95 -12.46 3.49
CA GLY A 115 0.21 -13.22 3.05
C GLY A 115 -0.06 -14.01 1.78
N SER A 116 1.01 -14.63 1.25
CA SER A 116 0.93 -15.33 -0.01
C SER A 116 0.03 -16.56 0.07
N ALA A 117 -0.77 -16.78 -0.97
CA ALA A 117 -1.55 -18.00 -1.14
C ALA A 117 -1.55 -18.42 -2.61
N LEU A 118 -2.00 -19.66 -2.88
CA LEU A 118 -2.35 -20.02 -4.26
C LEU A 118 -3.59 -19.23 -4.68
N GLU A 119 -3.71 -18.83 -5.94
CA GLU A 119 -4.80 -17.98 -6.44
C GLU A 119 -6.19 -18.56 -6.13
N GLY A 120 -6.34 -19.90 -6.21
CA GLY A 120 -7.58 -20.61 -5.87
C GLY A 120 -7.77 -20.89 -4.37
N SER A 121 -6.85 -20.45 -3.51
CA SER A 121 -6.97 -20.64 -2.06
C SER A 121 -8.02 -19.70 -1.47
N SER A 122 -8.83 -20.26 -0.58
CA SER A 122 -9.77 -19.54 0.27
C SER A 122 -9.17 -19.17 1.63
N ASP A 123 -7.90 -19.49 1.87
CA ASP A 123 -7.22 -19.25 3.14
C ASP A 123 -5.86 -18.56 2.92
N ALA A 124 -5.60 -17.56 3.76
CA ALA A 124 -4.36 -16.79 3.86
C ALA A 124 -4.34 -16.05 5.21
N ASN A 125 -3.17 -15.91 5.81
CA ASN A 125 -3.01 -15.13 7.03
C ASN A 125 -3.07 -13.62 6.74
N LEU A 126 -3.70 -12.87 7.63
CA LEU A 126 -3.60 -11.41 7.63
C LEU A 126 -2.24 -11.01 8.20
N ASP A 127 -1.39 -10.43 7.34
CA ASP A 127 -0.01 -10.07 7.67
C ASP A 127 0.08 -8.67 8.29
N SER A 128 -0.73 -7.73 7.81
CA SER A 128 -0.80 -6.39 8.38
C SER A 128 -2.11 -5.70 8.06
N VAL A 129 -2.40 -4.66 8.83
CA VAL A 129 -3.49 -3.71 8.56
C VAL A 129 -2.93 -2.30 8.54
N ALA A 130 -3.54 -1.44 7.75
CA ALA A 130 -3.23 -0.02 7.75
C ALA A 130 -4.47 0.84 7.62
N ILE A 131 -4.37 2.10 8.00
CA ILE A 131 -5.39 3.12 7.73
C ILE A 131 -4.71 4.39 7.25
N SER A 132 -5.21 4.91 6.13
CA SER A 132 -4.87 6.24 5.62
C SER A 132 -6.01 7.19 5.95
N THR A 133 -5.70 8.35 6.53
CA THR A 133 -6.68 9.43 6.76
C THR A 133 -6.60 10.45 5.64
N LEU A 134 -7.74 10.91 5.17
CA LEU A 134 -7.86 11.83 4.06
C LEU A 134 -8.48 13.14 4.51
N GLU A 135 -7.97 14.24 3.97
CA GLU A 135 -8.59 15.56 4.07
C GLU A 135 -8.69 16.13 2.66
N SER A 136 -9.91 16.49 2.24
CA SER A 136 -10.17 16.99 0.88
C SER A 136 -9.62 16.07 -0.23
N GLY A 137 -9.65 14.75 0.00
CA GLY A 137 -9.17 13.72 -0.93
C GLY A 137 -7.65 13.50 -0.93
N HIS A 138 -6.89 14.17 -0.07
CA HIS A 138 -5.45 13.98 0.10
C HIS A 138 -5.13 13.20 1.38
N THR A 139 -4.25 12.20 1.29
CA THR A 139 -3.78 11.45 2.45
C THR A 139 -2.92 12.34 3.36
N THR A 140 -3.39 12.61 4.57
CA THR A 140 -2.69 13.45 5.56
C THR A 140 -1.87 12.64 6.56
N ALA A 141 -2.30 11.40 6.81
CA ALA A 141 -1.55 10.44 7.62
C ALA A 141 -1.84 9.00 7.19
N HIS A 142 -0.89 8.13 7.50
CA HIS A 142 -0.98 6.69 7.28
C HIS A 142 -0.44 5.97 8.51
N TYR A 143 -1.15 4.95 8.98
CA TYR A 143 -0.78 4.19 10.16
C TYR A 143 -0.85 2.71 9.81
N SER A 144 0.19 1.93 10.11
CA SER A 144 0.19 0.48 9.85
C SER A 144 0.66 -0.32 11.05
N LEU A 145 0.10 -1.53 11.18
CA LEU A 145 0.42 -2.49 12.22
C LEU A 145 0.62 -3.86 11.57
N LEU A 146 1.82 -4.43 11.74
CA LEU A 146 2.11 -5.80 11.34
C LEU A 146 1.59 -6.76 12.41
N ASN A 147 1.25 -7.98 11.99
CA ASN A 147 0.80 -9.04 12.91
C ASN A 147 1.90 -9.48 13.90
N THR A 148 3.16 -9.14 13.61
CA THR A 148 4.34 -9.30 14.47
C THR A 148 4.50 -8.18 15.51
N GLY A 149 3.70 -7.11 15.43
CA GLY A 149 3.58 -6.06 16.44
C GLY A 149 4.29 -4.74 16.11
N GLU A 150 5.06 -4.69 15.02
CA GLU A 150 5.67 -3.47 14.52
C GLU A 150 4.60 -2.48 14.07
N TYR A 151 4.77 -1.23 14.48
CA TYR A 151 3.81 -0.17 14.27
C TYR A 151 4.49 1.04 13.63
N PHE A 152 3.82 1.64 12.65
CA PHE A 152 4.34 2.73 11.85
C PHE A 152 3.31 3.84 11.79
N GLU A 153 3.78 5.08 11.89
CA GLU A 153 2.99 6.27 11.65
C GLU A 153 3.71 7.15 10.63
N THR A 154 3.02 7.54 9.58
CA THR A 154 3.51 8.46 8.56
C THR A 154 2.58 9.66 8.51
N SER A 155 3.13 10.87 8.54
CA SER A 155 2.36 12.11 8.37
C SER A 155 2.92 12.93 7.21
N TYR A 156 2.03 13.61 6.50
CA TYR A 156 2.35 14.35 5.29
C TYR A 156 2.06 15.84 5.49
N LYS A 157 3.07 16.68 5.24
CA LYS A 157 2.92 18.12 5.21
C LYS A 157 2.76 18.59 3.77
N TYR A 158 1.74 19.40 3.54
CA TYR A 158 1.43 19.97 2.23
C TYR A 158 1.78 21.46 2.17
N ASP A 159 2.20 21.90 0.98
CA ASP A 159 2.23 23.29 0.54
C ASP A 159 1.65 23.37 -0.88
N ALA A 160 0.68 24.25 -1.11
CA ALA A 160 -0.03 24.39 -2.39
C ALA A 160 -0.44 23.03 -3.04
N ASN A 161 -1.06 22.13 -2.24
CA ASN A 161 -1.49 20.77 -2.63
C ASN A 161 -0.36 19.80 -3.03
N LYS A 162 0.91 20.13 -2.72
CA LYS A 162 2.05 19.25 -2.90
C LYS A 162 2.62 18.85 -1.55
N ILE A 163 2.96 17.59 -1.40
CA ILE A 163 3.70 17.14 -0.22
C ILE A 163 5.11 17.74 -0.29
N THR A 164 5.50 18.41 0.79
CA THR A 164 6.82 19.03 0.95
C THR A 164 7.66 18.35 2.03
N SER A 165 6.99 17.69 2.98
CA SER A 165 7.66 16.92 4.02
C SER A 165 6.85 15.70 4.43
N ILE A 166 7.58 14.65 4.80
CA ILE A 166 7.03 13.39 5.32
C ILE A 166 7.74 13.11 6.63
N THR A 167 7.01 12.71 7.66
CA THR A 167 7.61 12.22 8.92
C THR A 167 7.14 10.81 9.18
N GLU A 168 8.07 9.90 9.40
CA GLU A 168 7.82 8.51 9.79
C GLU A 168 8.26 8.28 11.23
N ASN A 169 7.35 7.76 12.05
CA ASN A 169 7.66 7.25 13.38
C ASN A 169 7.47 5.73 13.36
N ILE A 170 8.50 5.02 13.82
CA ILE A 170 8.62 3.57 13.63
C ILE A 170 8.86 2.93 15.01
N TRP A 171 7.95 2.05 15.42
CA TRP A 171 8.05 1.26 16.63
C TRP A 171 8.27 -0.20 16.26
N ARG A 172 9.53 -0.66 16.35
CA ARG A 172 9.92 -2.08 16.26
C ARG A 172 10.49 -2.52 17.61
N GLU A 173 11.67 -3.14 17.63
CA GLU A 173 12.46 -3.34 18.85
C GLU A 173 12.85 -2.00 19.50
N ASN A 174 13.20 -1.02 18.67
CA ASN A 174 13.52 0.35 19.09
C ASN A 174 12.59 1.34 18.39
N PHE A 175 12.46 2.53 18.99
CA PHE A 175 11.81 3.66 18.35
C PHE A 175 12.78 4.37 17.40
N THR A 176 12.32 4.74 16.20
CA THR A 176 13.07 5.57 15.27
C THR A 176 12.12 6.58 14.63
N SER A 177 12.59 7.80 14.45
CA SER A 177 11.87 8.84 13.69
C SER A 177 12.72 9.26 12.50
N ARG A 178 12.09 9.40 11.34
CA ARG A 178 12.71 9.85 10.09
C ARG A 178 11.92 11.01 9.53
N VAL A 179 12.65 11.99 9.00
CA VAL A 179 12.06 13.18 8.37
C VAL A 179 12.57 13.26 6.95
N TYR A 180 11.66 13.47 6.01
CA TYR A 180 11.98 13.59 4.61
C TYR A 180 11.53 14.95 4.08
N GLU A 181 12.34 15.50 3.18
CA GLU A 181 12.01 16.66 2.35
C GLU A 181 11.72 16.20 0.92
N VAL A 182 10.57 16.64 0.39
CA VAL A 182 10.12 16.28 -0.95
C VAL A 182 10.22 17.50 -1.86
N GLN A 183 10.98 17.35 -2.95
CA GLN A 183 11.15 18.39 -3.96
C GLN A 183 10.65 17.89 -5.30
N ASN A 184 9.94 18.77 -6.01
CA ASN A 184 9.47 18.54 -7.37
C ASN A 184 9.96 19.69 -8.25
N SER A 185 11.23 19.62 -8.65
CA SER A 185 11.89 20.62 -9.49
C SER A 185 11.86 20.15 -10.94
N ASP A 186 11.34 20.98 -11.85
CA ASP A 186 11.28 20.70 -13.29
C ASP A 186 10.66 19.34 -13.66
N GLY A 187 9.67 18.90 -12.89
CA GLY A 187 8.96 17.62 -13.10
C GLY A 187 9.73 16.39 -12.63
N THR A 188 10.89 16.57 -11.97
CA THR A 188 11.65 15.49 -11.34
C THR A 188 11.39 15.47 -9.84
N LEU A 189 10.95 14.32 -9.34
CA LEU A 189 10.80 14.05 -7.91
C LEU A 189 12.18 13.75 -7.30
N THR A 190 12.53 14.47 -6.26
CA THR A 190 13.68 14.16 -5.41
C THR A 190 13.24 14.12 -3.96
N ILE A 191 13.63 13.07 -3.25
CA ILE A 191 13.37 12.93 -1.82
C ILE A 191 14.70 12.89 -1.08
N TYR A 192 14.80 13.69 -0.03
CA TYR A 192 15.95 13.71 0.87
C TYR A 192 15.53 13.23 2.26
N GLU A 193 16.32 12.36 2.89
CA GLU A 193 16.25 12.13 4.33
C GLU A 193 17.06 13.21 5.06
N VAL A 194 16.45 13.83 6.07
CA VAL A 194 17.09 14.82 6.94
C VAL A 194 17.66 14.09 8.14
N LEU A 195 18.99 14.12 8.28
CA LEU A 195 19.71 13.47 9.37
C LEU A 195 19.67 14.31 10.66
N PRO A 196 19.98 13.75 11.84
CA PRO A 196 19.95 14.47 13.11
C PRO A 196 20.84 15.72 13.21
N ASP A 197 21.87 15.81 12.35
CA ASP A 197 22.76 16.98 12.23
C ASP A 197 22.26 18.03 11.23
N ASN A 198 21.02 17.88 10.72
CA ASN A 198 20.39 18.65 9.65
C ASN A 198 21.07 18.54 8.27
N SER A 199 22.01 17.63 8.09
CA SER A 199 22.46 17.27 6.75
C SER A 199 21.38 16.48 6.01
N ARG A 200 21.46 16.46 4.68
CA ARG A 200 20.47 15.83 3.80
C ARG A 200 21.13 14.79 2.91
N VAL A 201 20.51 13.63 2.81
CA VAL A 201 20.94 12.55 1.90
C VAL A 201 19.83 12.29 0.90
N SER A 202 20.15 12.29 -0.40
CA SER A 202 19.16 11.93 -1.42
C SER A 202 18.89 10.43 -1.36
N ILE A 203 17.61 10.06 -1.23
CA ILE A 203 17.16 8.66 -1.19
C ILE A 203 16.34 8.27 -2.43
N TYR A 204 15.90 9.26 -3.20
CA TYR A 204 15.18 9.04 -4.46
C TYR A 204 15.44 10.17 -5.46
N PRO A 205 15.67 9.88 -6.76
CA PRO A 205 15.86 8.53 -7.31
C PRO A 205 17.12 7.86 -6.74
N GLU A 206 17.17 6.52 -6.73
CA GLU A 206 18.42 5.82 -6.40
C GLU A 206 19.53 6.34 -7.32
N CYS A 207 20.63 6.80 -6.71
CA CYS A 207 21.82 7.29 -7.40
C CYS A 207 22.69 6.13 -7.92
#